data_AF-A0A0U3G1P2-F1
#
_entry.id   AF-A0A0U3G1P2-F1
#
_cell.length_a   1.000
_cell.length_b   1.000
_cell.length_c   1.000
_cell.angle_alpha   90.00
_cell.angle_beta   90.00
_cell.angle_gamma   90.00
#
_symmetry.space_group_name_H-M   'P 1'
#
loop_
_entity.id
_entity.type
_entity.pdbx_description
1 polymer ?
#
loop_
_entity_poly.entity_id
_entity_poly.type
_entity_poly.pdbx_seq_one_letter_code
_entity_poly.pdbx_strand_id
1 'polypeptide(L)'
;MTRSTENPTAKQARHRPWTVTAPLAAAALVVLGTAFNAALFGAYLVAGRHLLLGTGMDGRLTTASLPEVTSGQVPPVETVPLTDLPASLRWLCAAPTLIFATTLLLAVVLVVVAVRGLASAGTGTPWVLLAAVLVVGGLTQGAVDTAAVQALRAQYHPFIVFGSPVTTAVFAVPWLTVACGLLAAATDAALRARSVRQSPS
;
A
#
# COMPACT_ATOMS: atom_id res chain seq x y z
N MET A 1 38.38 25.19 -50.03
CA MET A 1 36.97 24.75 -49.86
C MET A 1 36.95 23.48 -49.02
N THR A 2 36.83 23.62 -47.71
CA THR A 2 36.81 22.51 -46.74
C THR A 2 35.36 22.25 -46.34
N ARG A 3 34.78 21.17 -46.87
CA ARG A 3 33.39 20.77 -46.62
C ARG A 3 33.33 20.06 -45.26
N SER A 4 32.81 20.76 -44.26
CA SER A 4 32.56 20.23 -42.92
C SER A 4 31.55 19.08 -43.00
N THR A 5 31.98 17.87 -42.65
CA THR A 5 31.13 16.70 -42.45
C THR A 5 30.46 16.83 -41.08
N GLU A 6 29.39 17.61 -41.03
CA GLU A 6 28.54 17.71 -39.85
C GLU A 6 27.82 16.36 -39.68
N ASN A 7 28.26 15.59 -38.68
CA ASN A 7 27.81 14.24 -38.41
C ASN A 7 26.37 14.28 -37.85
N PRO A 8 25.34 13.85 -38.58
CA PRO A 8 23.94 13.98 -38.16
C PRO A 8 23.57 13.06 -36.98
N THR A 9 24.49 12.22 -36.52
CA THR A 9 24.24 11.24 -35.45
C THR A 9 24.28 11.83 -34.03
N ALA A 10 24.78 13.06 -33.84
CA ALA A 10 24.93 13.66 -32.52
C ALA A 10 23.62 14.24 -31.94
N LYS A 11 22.54 14.34 -32.73
CA LYS A 11 21.28 15.00 -32.34
C LYS A 11 20.11 14.05 -32.11
N GLN A 12 20.36 12.74 -31.99
CA GLN A 12 19.38 11.83 -31.41
C GLN A 12 19.48 11.92 -29.88
N ALA A 13 19.16 13.12 -29.38
CA ALA A 13 18.88 13.34 -27.98
C ALA A 13 17.87 12.27 -27.56
N ARG A 14 18.26 11.42 -26.62
CA ARG A 14 17.44 10.39 -26.00
C ARG A 14 16.20 11.06 -25.40
N HIS A 15 15.18 11.29 -26.21
CA HIS A 15 13.85 11.63 -25.78
C HIS A 15 13.29 10.38 -25.11
N ARG A 16 13.66 10.22 -23.84
CA ARG A 16 13.00 9.29 -22.93
C ARG A 16 11.53 9.72 -22.92
N PRO A 17 10.58 8.89 -23.36
CA PRO A 17 9.20 9.31 -23.52
C PRO A 17 8.63 9.67 -22.14
N TRP A 18 8.54 10.97 -21.88
CA TRP A 18 8.10 11.55 -20.60
C TRP A 18 6.67 11.11 -20.23
N THR A 19 5.89 10.73 -21.24
CA THR A 19 4.53 10.20 -21.15
C THR A 19 4.42 8.91 -20.34
N VAL A 20 5.47 8.08 -20.26
CA VAL A 20 5.44 6.83 -19.48
C VAL A 20 5.93 7.06 -18.05
N THR A 21 6.83 8.03 -17.83
CA THR A 21 7.42 8.28 -16.50
C THR A 21 6.51 9.07 -15.56
N ALA A 22 5.71 10.00 -16.09
CA ALA A 22 4.80 10.82 -15.29
C ALA A 22 3.71 10.01 -14.53
N PRO A 23 2.97 9.08 -15.15
CA PRO A 23 1.94 8.32 -14.44
C PRO A 23 2.53 7.35 -13.40
N LEU A 24 3.69 6.73 -13.69
CA LEU A 24 4.39 5.87 -12.74
C LEU A 24 4.87 6.66 -11.51
N ALA A 25 5.39 7.87 -11.71
CA ALA A 25 5.80 8.74 -10.61
C ALA A 25 4.61 9.19 -9.76
N ALA A 26 3.50 9.56 -10.39
CA ALA A 26 2.27 9.92 -9.69
C ALA A 26 1.71 8.74 -8.89
N ALA A 27 1.64 7.55 -9.48
CA ALA A 27 1.20 6.34 -8.78
C ALA A 27 2.11 6.00 -7.59
N ALA A 28 3.43 6.08 -7.75
CA ALA A 28 4.37 5.87 -6.65
C ALA A 28 4.18 6.89 -5.52
N LEU A 29 3.95 8.16 -5.86
CA LEU A 29 3.72 9.22 -4.88
C LEU A 29 2.41 9.03 -4.11
N VAL A 30 1.34 8.62 -4.79
CA VAL A 30 0.06 8.27 -4.15
C VAL A 30 0.27 7.09 -3.19
N VAL A 31 0.93 6.02 -3.63
CA VAL A 31 1.16 4.84 -2.77
C VAL A 31 2.03 5.18 -1.56
N LEU A 32 3.09 5.97 -1.75
CA LEU A 32 3.94 6.45 -0.64
C LEU A 32 3.14 7.33 0.34
N GLY A 33 2.31 8.24 -0.17
CA GLY A 33 1.40 9.05 0.65
C GLY A 33 0.41 8.19 1.44
N THR A 34 -0.17 7.17 0.81
CA THR A 34 -1.06 6.20 1.47
C THR A 34 -0.34 5.42 2.56
N ALA A 35 0.87 4.91 2.30
CA ALA A 35 1.66 4.18 3.28
C ALA A 35 2.07 5.06 4.47
N PHE A 36 2.46 6.31 4.20
CA PHE A 36 2.79 7.29 5.23
C PHE A 36 1.57 7.62 6.10
N ASN A 37 0.42 7.88 5.48
CA ASN A 37 -0.82 8.14 6.21
C ASN A 37 -1.24 6.93 7.07
N ALA A 38 -1.12 5.72 6.55
CA ALA A 38 -1.40 4.50 7.31
C ALA A 38 -0.45 4.30 8.50
N ALA A 39 0.86 4.59 8.32
CA ALA A 39 1.83 4.52 9.40
C ALA A 39 1.56 5.57 10.50
N LEU A 40 1.24 6.81 10.10
CA LEU A 40 0.84 7.86 11.04
C LEU A 40 -0.43 7.49 11.80
N PHE A 41 -1.44 6.98 11.11
CA PHE A 41 -2.68 6.56 11.74
C PHE A 41 -2.46 5.41 12.74
N GLY A 42 -1.68 4.39 12.35
CA GLY A 42 -1.26 3.32 13.26
C GLY A 42 -0.53 3.85 14.49
N ALA A 43 0.37 4.83 14.32
CA ALA A 43 1.05 5.48 15.44
C ALA A 43 0.08 6.23 16.37
N TYR A 44 -0.96 6.88 15.82
CA TYR A 44 -1.99 7.52 16.65
C TYR A 44 -2.80 6.51 17.45
N LEU A 45 -3.17 5.36 16.85
CA LEU A 45 -3.89 4.29 17.54
C LEU A 45 -3.09 3.71 18.69
N VAL A 46 -1.80 3.43 18.47
CA VAL A 46 -0.88 2.96 19.52
C VAL A 46 -0.78 3.99 20.65
N ALA A 47 -0.60 5.27 20.30
CA ALA A 47 -0.51 6.35 21.27
C ALA A 47 -1.84 6.63 21.99
N GLY A 48 -2.98 6.24 21.40
CA GLY A 48 -4.32 6.61 21.85
C GLY A 48 -4.64 8.10 21.70
N ARG A 49 -3.85 8.84 20.92
CA ARG A 49 -3.98 10.29 20.73
C ARG A 49 -3.42 10.75 19.40
N HIS A 50 -3.88 11.90 18.93
CA HIS A 50 -3.26 12.58 17.80
C HIS A 50 -1.90 13.17 18.21
N LEU A 51 -0.83 12.75 17.52
CA LEU A 51 0.54 13.20 17.85
C LEU A 51 0.89 14.56 17.21
N LEU A 52 0.13 14.99 16.19
CA LEU A 52 0.39 16.22 15.44
C LEU A 52 -0.46 17.43 15.87
N LEU A 53 -1.44 17.24 16.77
CA LEU A 53 -2.26 18.33 17.30
C LEU A 53 -1.61 18.88 18.58
N GLY A 54 -0.79 19.91 18.41
CA GLY A 54 -0.04 20.57 19.49
C GLY A 54 -0.82 21.61 20.30
N THR A 55 -2.15 21.67 20.23
CA THR A 55 -2.91 22.83 20.70
C THR A 55 -4.20 22.45 21.43
N GLY A 56 -4.12 22.27 22.76
CA GLY A 56 -5.21 22.53 23.73
C GLY A 56 -6.57 21.81 23.62
N MET A 57 -6.88 21.13 22.52
CA MET A 57 -8.06 20.30 22.38
C MET A 57 -7.79 18.91 22.96
N ASP A 58 -8.85 18.24 23.43
CA ASP A 58 -8.77 16.87 23.93
C ASP A 58 -8.35 15.95 22.77
N GLY A 59 -7.04 15.79 22.58
CA GLY A 59 -6.43 15.06 21.45
C GLY A 59 -6.52 13.55 21.59
N ARG A 60 -7.32 13.06 22.55
CA ARG A 60 -7.54 11.63 22.81
C ARG A 60 -8.40 11.05 21.69
N LEU A 61 -7.94 9.95 21.13
CA LEU A 61 -8.76 9.16 20.23
C LEU A 61 -9.73 8.31 21.05
N THR A 62 -10.88 7.96 20.48
CA THR A 62 -11.89 7.11 21.13
C THR A 62 -11.97 5.75 20.45
N THR A 63 -12.59 4.76 21.12
CA THR A 63 -12.88 3.45 20.53
C THR A 63 -13.63 3.53 19.20
N ALA A 64 -14.42 4.59 18.96
CA ALA A 64 -15.10 4.82 17.69
C ALA A 64 -14.15 5.08 16.51
N SER A 65 -12.90 5.50 16.75
CA SER A 65 -11.91 5.70 15.68
C SER A 65 -11.15 4.43 15.30
N LEU A 66 -11.41 3.29 15.96
CA LEU A 66 -10.79 2.02 15.62
C LEU A 66 -11.19 1.57 14.20
N PRO A 67 -10.25 1.06 13.38
CA PRO A 67 -10.55 0.50 12.06
C PRO A 67 -11.70 -0.51 12.08
N GLU A 68 -11.75 -1.34 13.12
CA GLU A 68 -12.71 -2.42 13.30
C GLU A 68 -14.13 -1.89 13.59
N VAL A 69 -14.23 -0.75 14.26
CA VAL A 69 -15.51 -0.09 14.57
C VAL A 69 -15.98 0.75 13.37
N THR A 70 -15.07 1.52 12.77
CA THR A 70 -15.37 2.36 11.59
C THR A 70 -15.73 1.55 10.36
N SER A 71 -15.19 0.34 10.21
CA SER A 71 -15.56 -0.61 9.15
C SER A 71 -16.85 -1.40 9.43
N GLY A 72 -17.45 -1.24 10.61
CA GLY A 72 -18.66 -1.94 11.02
C GLY A 72 -18.44 -3.43 11.36
N GLN A 73 -17.20 -3.89 11.51
CA GLN A 73 -16.89 -5.26 11.92
C GLN A 73 -17.18 -5.49 13.42
N VAL A 74 -17.10 -4.43 14.22
CA VAL A 74 -17.46 -4.43 15.64
C VAL A 74 -18.61 -3.43 15.83
N PRO A 75 -19.69 -3.78 16.54
CA PRO A 75 -20.75 -2.84 16.89
C PRO A 75 -20.18 -1.61 17.59
N PRO A 76 -20.79 -0.42 17.43
CA PRO A 76 -20.39 0.74 18.18
C PRO A 76 -20.53 0.45 19.69
N VAL A 77 -19.39 0.38 20.36
CA VAL A 77 -19.29 0.26 21.82
C VAL A 77 -19.46 1.66 22.43
N GLU A 78 -19.72 1.73 23.73
CA GLU A 78 -19.55 2.97 24.49
C GLU A 78 -18.23 3.67 24.10
N THR A 79 -18.33 4.96 23.81
CA THR A 79 -17.20 5.77 23.33
C THR A 79 -16.24 6.03 24.48
N VAL A 80 -15.24 5.16 24.62
CA VAL A 80 -14.21 5.25 25.66
C VAL A 80 -12.91 5.77 25.03
N PRO A 81 -12.11 6.60 25.72
CA PRO A 81 -10.79 6.98 25.25
C PRO A 81 -9.88 5.75 25.00
N LEU A 82 -9.16 5.74 23.88
CA LEU A 82 -8.18 4.70 23.55
C LEU A 82 -7.05 4.59 24.58
N THR A 83 -6.75 5.68 25.31
CA THR A 83 -5.77 5.67 26.40
C THR A 83 -6.15 4.72 27.53
N ASP A 84 -7.44 4.46 27.69
CA ASP A 84 -7.98 3.62 28.76
C ASP A 84 -8.00 2.14 28.35
N LEU A 85 -7.74 1.85 27.07
CA LEU A 85 -7.53 0.49 26.59
C LEU A 85 -6.13 -0.02 26.96
N PRO A 86 -6.02 -1.33 27.26
CA PRO A 86 -4.73 -2.00 27.39
C PRO A 86 -3.84 -1.70 26.17
N ALA A 87 -2.57 -1.39 26.41
CA ALA A 87 -1.62 -1.08 25.34
C ALA A 87 -1.49 -2.23 24.33
N SER A 88 -1.59 -3.48 24.78
CA SER A 88 -1.60 -4.67 23.92
C SER A 88 -2.74 -4.65 22.91
N LEU A 89 -3.94 -4.25 23.33
CA LEU A 89 -5.12 -4.21 22.48
C LEU A 89 -5.04 -3.06 21.47
N ARG A 90 -4.49 -1.91 21.87
CA ARG A 90 -4.15 -0.81 20.96
C ARG A 90 -3.16 -1.24 19.88
N TRP A 91 -2.09 -1.93 20.27
CA TRP A 91 -1.11 -2.48 19.32
C TRP A 91 -1.76 -3.47 18.37
N LEU A 92 -2.63 -4.35 18.88
CA LEU A 92 -3.31 -5.34 18.07
C LEU A 92 -4.23 -4.69 17.03
N CYS A 93 -4.97 -3.64 17.38
CA CYS A 93 -5.84 -2.92 16.42
C CYS A 93 -5.06 -2.02 15.47
N ALA A 94 -3.87 -1.54 15.88
CA ALA A 94 -2.99 -0.78 15.00
C ALA A 94 -2.21 -1.69 14.02
N ALA A 95 -1.95 -2.94 14.40
CA ALA A 95 -1.09 -3.84 13.63
C ALA A 95 -1.54 -4.08 12.18
N PRO A 96 -2.84 -4.28 11.85
CA PRO A 96 -3.28 -4.41 10.46
C PRO A 96 -2.89 -3.21 9.61
N THR A 97 -3.02 -1.99 10.14
CA THR A 97 -2.66 -0.75 9.42
C THR A 97 -1.16 -0.63 9.20
N LEU A 98 -0.34 -1.06 10.16
CA LEU A 98 1.12 -1.07 10.04
C LEU A 98 1.61 -2.13 9.06
N ILE A 99 1.01 -3.32 9.07
CA ILE A 99 1.28 -4.39 8.10
C ILE A 99 0.94 -3.92 6.69
N PHE A 100 -0.20 -3.27 6.52
CA PHE A 100 -0.61 -2.67 5.24
C PHE A 100 0.43 -1.64 4.75
N ALA A 101 0.81 -0.69 5.60
CA ALA A 101 1.81 0.33 5.26
C ALA A 101 3.14 -0.30 4.83
N THR A 102 3.63 -1.29 5.60
CA THR A 102 4.88 -2.00 5.32
C THR A 102 4.81 -2.77 4.00
N THR A 103 3.68 -3.45 3.76
CA THR A 103 3.45 -4.21 2.53
C THR A 103 3.45 -3.30 1.31
N LEU A 104 2.80 -2.13 1.38
CA LEU A 104 2.83 -1.14 0.31
C LEU A 104 4.24 -0.61 0.03
N LEU A 105 5.02 -0.30 1.08
CA LEU A 105 6.40 0.17 0.91
C LEU A 105 7.27 -0.89 0.20
N LEU A 106 7.18 -2.15 0.63
CA LEU A 106 7.89 -3.26 -0.02
C LEU A 106 7.44 -3.45 -1.48
N ALA A 107 6.14 -3.35 -1.74
CA ALA A 107 5.60 -3.45 -3.10
C ALA A 107 6.14 -2.35 -4.01
N VAL A 108 6.20 -1.09 -3.55
CA VAL A 108 6.79 0.02 -4.32
C VAL A 108 8.26 -0.25 -4.64
N VAL A 109 9.04 -0.68 -3.65
CA VAL A 109 10.46 -1.01 -3.84
C VAL A 109 10.62 -2.11 -4.89
N LEU A 110 9.85 -3.19 -4.79
CA LEU A 110 9.92 -4.30 -5.73
C LEU A 110 9.46 -3.92 -7.15
N VAL A 111 8.45 -3.05 -7.29
CA VAL A 111 8.04 -2.50 -8.59
C VAL A 111 9.17 -1.67 -9.21
N VAL A 112 9.81 -0.79 -8.44
CA VAL A 112 10.95 0.01 -8.92
C VAL A 112 12.10 -0.90 -9.37
N VAL A 113 12.42 -1.93 -8.59
CA VAL A 113 13.43 -2.93 -8.93
C VAL A 113 13.04 -3.71 -10.19
N ALA A 114 11.78 -4.14 -10.31
CA ALA A 114 11.28 -4.86 -11.48
C ALA A 114 11.39 -4.01 -12.76
N VAL A 115 10.93 -2.76 -12.70
CA VAL A 115 10.99 -1.82 -13.84
C VAL A 115 12.44 -1.54 -14.25
N ARG A 116 13.37 -1.42 -13.29
CA ARG A 116 14.81 -1.30 -13.58
C ARG A 116 15.37 -2.58 -14.21
N GLY A 117 14.97 -3.75 -13.72
CA GLY A 117 15.40 -5.07 -14.24
C GLY A 117 14.92 -5.37 -15.66
N LEU A 118 13.75 -4.85 -16.06
CA LEU A 118 13.29 -4.92 -17.46
C LEU A 118 14.26 -4.24 -18.43
N ALA A 119 14.99 -3.22 -18.00
CA ALA A 119 16.00 -2.56 -18.83
C ALA A 119 17.25 -3.43 -19.04
N SER A 120 17.50 -4.41 -18.15
CA SER A 120 18.69 -5.27 -18.14
C SER A 120 18.43 -6.73 -18.56
N ALA A 121 17.28 -7.03 -19.18
CA ALA A 121 16.92 -8.35 -19.72
C ALA A 121 16.78 -9.53 -18.71
N GLY A 122 16.71 -9.25 -17.40
CA GLY A 122 16.39 -10.26 -16.37
C GLY A 122 14.95 -10.05 -15.85
N THR A 123 14.06 -11.02 -16.04
CA THR A 123 12.61 -10.74 -16.06
C THR A 123 11.72 -11.51 -15.08
N GLY A 124 12.23 -12.43 -14.26
CA GLY A 124 11.36 -13.29 -13.42
C GLY A 124 11.26 -12.90 -11.94
N THR A 125 12.40 -12.85 -11.27
CA THR A 125 12.49 -12.84 -9.79
C THR A 125 11.76 -11.70 -9.08
N PRO A 126 11.85 -10.42 -9.49
CA PRO A 126 11.23 -9.33 -8.74
C PRO A 126 9.70 -9.34 -8.82
N TRP A 127 9.13 -9.87 -9.90
CA TRP A 127 7.67 -10.04 -10.03
C TRP A 127 7.15 -11.16 -9.12
N VAL A 128 7.89 -12.25 -9.00
CA VAL A 128 7.57 -13.34 -8.07
C VAL A 128 7.64 -12.85 -6.63
N LEU A 129 8.69 -12.10 -6.27
CA LEU A 129 8.81 -11.50 -4.94
C LEU A 129 7.70 -10.50 -4.66
N LEU A 130 7.31 -9.68 -5.65
CA LEU A 130 6.19 -8.75 -5.52
C LEU A 130 4.89 -9.49 -5.22
N ALA A 131 4.58 -10.53 -6.00
CA ALA A 131 3.40 -11.36 -5.79
C ALA A 131 3.43 -12.01 -4.40
N ALA A 132 4.58 -12.56 -3.98
CA ALA A 132 4.75 -13.17 -2.67
C ALA A 132 4.52 -12.16 -1.54
N VAL A 133 5.10 -10.96 -1.62
CA VAL A 133 4.92 -9.89 -0.62
C VAL A 133 3.45 -9.48 -0.52
N LEU A 134 2.76 -9.31 -1.64
CA LEU A 134 1.35 -8.92 -1.65
C LEU A 134 0.45 -10.02 -1.06
N VAL A 135 0.68 -11.28 -1.40
CA VAL A 135 -0.07 -12.41 -0.87
C VAL A 135 0.18 -12.57 0.62
N VAL A 136 1.45 -12.63 1.04
CA VAL A 136 1.80 -12.81 2.46
C VAL A 136 1.35 -11.62 3.29
N GLY A 137 1.55 -10.39 2.80
CA GLY A 137 1.11 -9.17 3.47
C GLY A 137 -0.40 -9.11 3.64
N GLY A 138 -1.17 -9.43 2.59
CA GLY A 138 -2.64 -9.49 2.66
C GLY A 138 -3.15 -10.57 3.62
N LEU A 139 -2.58 -11.78 3.57
CA LEU A 139 -2.95 -12.87 4.48
C LEU A 139 -2.64 -12.53 5.94
N THR A 140 -1.45 -11.96 6.19
CA THR A 140 -1.03 -11.57 7.54
C THR A 140 -1.90 -10.43 8.06
N GLN A 141 -2.20 -9.42 7.22
CA GLN A 141 -3.10 -8.33 7.58
C GLN A 141 -4.49 -8.87 7.95
N GLY A 142 -5.08 -9.74 7.13
CA GLY A 142 -6.40 -10.31 7.40
C GLY A 142 -6.45 -11.19 8.66
N ALA A 143 -5.40 -11.96 8.92
CA ALA A 143 -5.29 -12.75 10.15
C ALA A 143 -5.23 -11.87 11.41
N VAL A 144 -4.45 -10.79 11.36
CA VAL A 144 -4.31 -9.86 12.48
C VAL A 144 -5.57 -9.02 12.68
N ASP A 145 -6.22 -8.57 11.60
CA ASP A 145 -7.51 -7.87 11.64
C ASP A 145 -8.58 -8.74 12.31
N THR A 146 -8.65 -10.01 11.93
CA THR A 146 -9.55 -10.99 12.56
C THR A 146 -9.24 -11.13 14.05
N ALA A 147 -7.97 -11.24 14.43
CA ALA A 147 -7.57 -11.34 15.84
C ALA A 147 -7.93 -10.07 16.63
N ALA A 148 -7.76 -8.88 16.06
CA ALA A 148 -8.13 -7.61 16.67
C ALA A 148 -9.64 -7.51 16.92
N VAL A 149 -10.46 -7.85 15.92
CA VAL A 149 -11.92 -7.92 16.06
C VAL A 149 -12.33 -8.89 17.17
N GLN A 150 -11.74 -10.08 17.23
CA GLN A 150 -12.06 -11.06 18.27
C GLN A 150 -11.66 -10.58 19.66
N ALA A 151 -10.48 -9.96 19.80
CA ALA A 151 -10.03 -9.40 21.07
C ALA A 151 -10.92 -8.26 21.56
N LEU A 152 -11.34 -7.36 20.65
CA LEU A 152 -12.29 -6.28 20.96
C LEU A 152 -13.64 -6.84 21.40
N ARG A 153 -14.17 -7.84 20.70
CA ARG A 153 -15.42 -8.49 21.06
C ARG A 153 -15.33 -9.17 22.43
N ALA A 154 -14.25 -9.89 22.71
CA ALA A 154 -14.04 -10.53 24.00
C ALA A 154 -14.01 -9.51 25.16
N GLN A 155 -13.46 -8.31 24.92
CA GLN A 155 -13.36 -7.25 25.92
C GLN A 155 -14.69 -6.51 26.15
N TYR A 156 -15.47 -6.25 25.10
CA TYR A 156 -16.64 -5.34 25.16
C TYR A 156 -18.00 -6.00 24.94
N HIS A 157 -18.06 -7.19 24.36
CA HIS A 157 -19.29 -7.93 24.11
C HIS A 157 -19.07 -9.44 24.31
N PRO A 158 -19.13 -9.94 25.56
CA PRO A 158 -19.00 -11.38 25.82
C PRO A 158 -20.16 -12.24 25.27
N PHE A 159 -21.21 -11.65 24.69
CA PHE A 159 -22.47 -12.34 24.37
C PHE A 159 -22.95 -12.29 22.90
N ILE A 160 -22.09 -12.07 21.91
CA ILE A 160 -22.49 -12.26 20.50
C ILE A 160 -21.59 -13.27 19.82
N VAL A 161 -22.12 -14.49 19.72
CA VAL A 161 -21.51 -15.69 19.17
C VAL A 161 -22.08 -15.95 17.76
N PHE A 162 -21.17 -16.25 16.83
CA PHE A 162 -21.32 -16.77 15.46
C PHE A 162 -22.06 -15.93 14.39
N GLY A 163 -21.28 -15.08 13.71
CA GLY A 163 -21.41 -14.85 12.27
C GLY A 163 -20.05 -15.12 11.63
N SER A 164 -19.99 -16.04 10.66
CA SER A 164 -18.76 -16.53 10.00
C SER A 164 -17.75 -15.41 9.67
N PRO A 165 -16.46 -15.53 10.05
CA PRO A 165 -15.43 -14.51 9.78
C PRO A 165 -15.01 -14.40 8.29
N VAL A 166 -15.72 -15.05 7.36
CA VAL A 166 -15.22 -15.28 6.00
C VAL A 166 -15.66 -14.20 4.99
N THR A 167 -16.61 -13.32 5.29
CA THR A 167 -17.26 -12.50 4.23
C THR A 167 -16.67 -11.12 3.95
N THR A 168 -15.74 -10.58 4.74
CA THR A 168 -15.22 -9.20 4.53
C THR A 168 -13.80 -9.12 4.00
N ALA A 169 -12.98 -10.18 4.12
CA ALA A 169 -11.60 -10.17 3.63
C ALA A 169 -11.48 -10.18 2.08
N VAL A 170 -12.55 -10.53 1.36
CA VAL A 170 -12.49 -10.74 -0.09
C VAL A 170 -12.83 -9.48 -0.91
N PHE A 171 -13.54 -8.49 -0.34
CA PHE A 171 -14.13 -7.40 -1.15
C PHE A 171 -13.59 -6.00 -0.89
N ALA A 172 -12.67 -5.79 0.05
CA ALA A 172 -12.07 -4.48 0.31
C ALA A 172 -10.58 -4.46 -0.01
N VAL A 173 -10.21 -4.86 -1.23
CA VAL A 173 -8.81 -4.85 -1.68
C VAL A 173 -8.59 -3.77 -2.75
N PRO A 174 -8.71 -2.46 -2.43
CA PRO A 174 -8.38 -1.39 -3.36
C PRO A 174 -6.90 -1.42 -3.79
N TRP A 175 -6.03 -2.13 -3.07
CA TRP A 175 -4.66 -2.34 -3.54
C TRP A 175 -4.56 -3.37 -4.67
N LEU A 176 -5.52 -4.29 -4.84
CA LEU A 176 -5.54 -5.21 -6.00
C LEU A 176 -5.82 -4.43 -7.29
N THR A 177 -6.72 -3.44 -7.26
CA THR A 177 -6.94 -2.57 -8.42
C THR A 177 -5.71 -1.70 -8.71
N VAL A 178 -5.03 -1.19 -7.67
CA VAL A 178 -3.74 -0.48 -7.84
C VAL A 178 -2.65 -1.40 -8.37
N ALA A 179 -2.53 -2.63 -7.86
CA ALA A 179 -1.55 -3.62 -8.32
C ALA A 179 -1.83 -4.06 -9.76
N CYS A 180 -3.10 -4.30 -10.11
CA CYS A 180 -3.53 -4.58 -11.48
C CYS A 180 -3.28 -3.39 -12.41
N GLY A 181 -3.52 -2.15 -11.96
CA GLY A 181 -3.20 -0.95 -12.71
C GLY A 181 -1.70 -0.78 -12.96
N LEU A 182 -0.87 -1.04 -11.95
CA LEU A 182 0.59 -1.03 -12.10
C LEU A 182 1.09 -2.15 -13.01
N LEU A 183 0.51 -3.35 -12.91
CA LEU A 183 0.81 -4.47 -13.80
C LEU A 183 0.41 -4.15 -15.25
N ALA A 184 -0.77 -3.59 -15.48
CA ALA A 184 -1.25 -3.18 -16.79
C ALA A 184 -0.39 -2.08 -17.41
N ALA A 185 0.03 -1.08 -16.62
CA ALA A 185 0.94 -0.05 -17.07
C ALA A 185 2.34 -0.61 -17.39
N ALA A 186 2.83 -1.56 -16.59
CA ALA A 186 4.12 -2.21 -16.81
C ALA A 186 4.11 -3.12 -18.04
N THR A 187 3.04 -3.88 -18.28
CA THR A 187 2.90 -4.71 -19.47
C THR A 187 2.77 -3.87 -20.74
N ASP A 188 1.99 -2.79 -20.71
CA ASP A 188 1.90 -1.85 -21.83
C ASP A 188 3.27 -1.21 -22.16
N ALA A 189 4.01 -0.76 -21.14
CA ALA A 189 5.37 -0.24 -21.31
C ALA A 189 6.33 -1.29 -21.90
N ALA A 190 6.23 -2.55 -21.47
CA ALA A 190 7.04 -3.65 -21.97
C ALA A 190 6.71 -4.01 -23.44
N LEU A 191 5.43 -3.99 -23.82
CA LEU A 191 4.99 -4.24 -25.19
C LEU A 191 5.46 -3.14 -26.14
N ARG A 192 5.36 -1.87 -25.74
CA ARG A 192 5.90 -0.73 -26.52
C ARG A 192 7.41 -0.81 -26.69
N ALA A 193 8.15 -1.29 -25.69
CA ALA A 193 9.60 -1.44 -25.78
C ALA A 193 10.03 -2.58 -26.73
N ARG A 194 9.17 -3.57 -26.98
CA ARG A 194 9.42 -4.65 -27.95
C ARG A 194 9.09 -4.23 -29.38
N SER A 195 8.00 -3.49 -29.60
CA SER A 195 7.60 -3.06 -30.94
C SER A 195 8.65 -2.17 -31.61
N VAL A 196 9.34 -1.30 -30.84
CA VAL A 196 10.43 -0.45 -31.35
C VAL A 196 11.64 -1.25 -31.82
N ARG A 197 11.92 -2.44 -31.27
CA ARG A 197 13.08 -3.27 -31.66
C ARG A 197 12.83 -4.15 -32.88
N GLN A 198 11.56 -4.39 -33.23
CA GLN A 198 11.20 -5.29 -34.31
C GLN A 198 10.97 -4.58 -35.65
N SER A 199 11.11 -3.24 -35.73
CA SER A 199 11.05 -2.53 -37.00
C SER A 199 12.35 -2.81 -37.79
N PRO A 200 12.33 -3.71 -38.79
CA PRO A 200 13.51 -3.99 -39.60
C PRO A 200 13.70 -2.80 -40.55
N SER A 201 14.92 -2.27 -40.60
CA SER A 201 15.37 -1.35 -41.66
C SER A 201 15.55 -2.10 -42.97
#